data_AF-A0A2K3L884-F1
#
_entry.id   AF-A0A2K3L884-F1
#
_cell.length_a   1.000
_cell.length_b   1.000
_cell.length_c   1.000
_cell.angle_alpha   90.00
_cell.angle_beta   90.00
_cell.angle_gamma   90.00
#
_symmetry.space_group_name_H-M   'P 1'
#
loop_
_entity.id
_entity.type
_entity.pdbx_description
1 polymer ?
#
loop_
_entity_poly.entity_id
_entity_poly.type
_entity_poly.pdbx_seq_one_letter_code
_entity_poly.pdbx_strand_id
1 'polypeptide(L)'
;MYEVSHKKWNGAYVNDEARKKNEELQKEFHASNSVNQSFVKVFGKEHNGYVRGVGQGVTPSQMCGLSSRHSTSVADAKIAKMQSEIDVLTTQVAEVEALKAKVAEFDQMKEQYAFIMANIKGNHVRQSP
;
A
#
# COMPACT_ATOMS: atom_id res chain seq x y z
N MET A 1 -44.54 -1.21 -4.45
CA MET A 1 -44.69 0.23 -4.73
C MET A 1 -43.59 0.93 -3.96
N TYR A 2 -42.77 1.76 -4.61
CA TYR A 2 -41.64 2.43 -3.92
C TYR A 2 -42.17 3.64 -3.14
N GLU A 3 -41.78 3.76 -1.87
CA GLU A 3 -42.13 4.91 -1.04
C GLU A 3 -41.36 6.15 -1.50
N VAL A 4 -42.10 7.24 -1.73
CA VAL A 4 -41.54 8.49 -2.25
C VAL A 4 -40.75 9.19 -1.15
N SER A 5 -39.43 9.31 -1.31
CA SER A 5 -38.51 9.83 -0.27
C SER A 5 -37.78 11.14 -0.66
N HIS A 6 -38.19 11.81 -1.73
CA HIS A 6 -37.49 13.00 -2.25
C HIS A 6 -38.08 14.33 -1.75
N LYS A 7 -37.37 15.43 -2.01
CA LYS A 7 -37.85 16.81 -1.80
C LYS A 7 -38.43 17.36 -3.10
N LYS A 8 -39.43 18.22 -2.97
CA LYS A 8 -39.95 19.07 -4.05
C LYS A 8 -38.86 20.07 -4.48
N TRP A 9 -39.04 20.68 -5.64
CA TRP A 9 -38.11 21.68 -6.17
C TRP A 9 -37.89 22.88 -5.22
N ASN A 10 -38.88 23.21 -4.39
CA ASN A 10 -38.81 24.27 -3.37
C ASN A 10 -38.13 23.83 -2.06
N GLY A 11 -37.56 22.61 -2.01
CA GLY A 11 -36.86 22.07 -0.84
C GLY A 11 -37.74 21.46 0.24
N ALA A 12 -39.07 21.56 0.14
CA ALA A 12 -39.99 20.91 1.07
C ALA A 12 -40.07 19.40 0.81
N TYR A 13 -40.26 18.59 1.86
CA TYR A 13 -40.48 17.15 1.68
C TYR A 13 -41.82 16.88 0.99
N VAL A 14 -41.87 15.82 0.18
CA VAL A 14 -43.10 15.41 -0.53
C VAL A 14 -44.17 14.84 0.41
N ASN A 15 -43.76 14.24 1.52
CA ASN A 15 -44.62 13.70 2.57
C ASN A 15 -43.87 13.73 3.93
N ASP A 16 -44.60 13.49 5.01
CA ASP A 16 -44.02 13.46 6.36
C ASP A 16 -43.10 12.26 6.61
N GLU A 17 -43.34 11.14 5.92
CA GLU A 17 -42.51 9.94 6.02
C GLU A 17 -41.09 10.18 5.50
N ALA A 18 -40.95 10.88 4.37
CA ALA A 18 -39.66 11.28 3.79
C ALA A 18 -38.89 12.21 4.73
N ARG A 19 -39.61 13.14 5.38
CA ARG A 19 -39.01 14.01 6.41
C ARG A 19 -38.48 13.18 7.58
N LYS A 20 -39.32 12.29 8.13
CA LYS A 20 -38.97 11.45 9.27
C LYS A 20 -37.78 10.52 8.96
N LYS A 21 -37.78 9.87 7.79
CA LYS A 21 -36.65 9.03 7.35
C LYS A 21 -35.36 9.83 7.19
N ASN A 22 -35.42 11.06 6.66
CA ASN A 22 -34.24 11.90 6.57
C ASN A 22 -33.72 12.30 7.96
N GLU A 23 -34.60 12.66 8.90
CA GLU A 23 -34.20 12.97 10.28
C GLU A 23 -33.57 11.77 10.99
N GLU A 24 -34.12 10.58 10.80
CA GLU A 24 -33.55 9.33 11.31
C GLU A 24 -32.19 9.02 10.69
N LEU A 25 -32.06 9.20 9.37
CA LEU A 25 -30.78 9.00 8.67
C LEU A 25 -29.69 9.94 9.20
N GLN A 26 -30.02 11.21 9.45
CA GLN A 26 -29.07 12.18 10.02
C GLN A 26 -28.61 11.74 11.42
N LYS A 27 -29.52 11.27 12.27
CA LYS A 27 -29.19 10.72 13.59
C LYS A 27 -28.26 9.51 13.47
N GLU A 28 -28.55 8.60 12.54
CA GLU A 28 -27.73 7.42 12.30
C GLU A 28 -26.35 7.77 11.72
N PHE A 29 -26.20 8.82 10.91
CA PHE A 29 -24.86 9.31 10.50
C PHE A 29 -24.05 9.85 11.67
N HIS A 30 -24.69 10.52 12.63
CA HIS A 30 -24.00 10.97 13.82
C HIS A 30 -23.66 9.82 14.78
N ALA A 31 -24.47 8.76 14.80
CA ALA A 31 -24.27 7.60 15.67
C ALA A 31 -23.34 6.52 15.08
N SER A 32 -23.28 6.39 13.76
CA SER A 32 -22.51 5.34 13.07
C SER A 32 -21.38 5.92 12.23
N ASN A 33 -20.20 5.33 12.35
CA ASN A 33 -19.00 5.72 11.58
C ASN A 33 -19.04 5.28 10.10
N SER A 34 -20.19 4.81 9.59
CA SER A 34 -20.31 4.27 8.22
C SER A 34 -21.62 4.67 7.56
N VAL A 35 -21.50 5.52 6.55
CA VAL A 35 -22.61 6.02 5.72
C VAL A 35 -23.50 4.88 5.20
N ASN A 36 -22.89 3.80 4.69
CA ASN A 36 -23.63 2.67 4.13
C ASN A 36 -24.46 1.93 5.20
N GLN A 37 -23.93 1.79 6.42
CA GLN A 37 -24.66 1.14 7.50
C GLN A 37 -25.86 1.97 7.95
N SER A 38 -25.71 3.29 7.99
CA SER A 38 -26.82 4.21 8.31
C SER A 38 -27.95 4.09 7.28
N PHE A 39 -27.62 4.05 5.99
CA PHE A 39 -28.62 3.87 4.94
C PHE A 39 -29.35 2.52 5.03
N VAL A 40 -28.63 1.42 5.26
CA VAL A 40 -29.24 0.09 5.41
C VAL A 40 -30.16 0.04 6.64
N LYS A 41 -29.80 0.74 7.71
CA LYS A 41 -30.60 0.78 8.94
C LYS A 41 -31.91 1.56 8.76
N VAL A 42 -31.88 2.69 8.05
CA VAL A 42 -33.06 3.55 7.86
C VAL A 42 -33.96 3.09 6.70
N PHE A 43 -33.36 2.71 5.57
CA PHE A 43 -34.10 2.36 4.35
C PHE A 43 -34.21 0.85 4.11
N GLY A 44 -33.57 0.04 4.96
CA GLY A 44 -33.49 -1.40 4.78
C GLY A 44 -32.40 -1.81 3.80
N LYS A 45 -32.25 -3.12 3.62
CA LYS A 45 -31.27 -3.68 2.68
C LYS A 45 -31.59 -3.21 1.26
N GLU A 46 -30.58 -2.65 0.61
CA GLU A 46 -30.66 -2.28 -0.78
C GLU A 46 -31.06 -3.47 -1.67
N HIS A 47 -32.01 -3.23 -2.59
CA HIS A 47 -32.45 -4.24 -3.54
C HIS A 47 -31.63 -4.15 -4.83
N ASN A 48 -31.18 -5.29 -5.35
CA ASN A 48 -30.50 -5.40 -6.66
C ASN A 48 -31.46 -5.19 -7.86
N GLY A 49 -32.51 -4.38 -7.67
CA GLY A 49 -33.56 -4.19 -8.67
C GLY A 49 -33.11 -3.30 -9.83
N TYR A 50 -33.57 -3.62 -11.03
CA TYR A 50 -33.35 -2.82 -12.23
C TYR A 50 -34.02 -1.44 -12.07
N VAL A 51 -33.24 -0.36 -12.00
CA VAL A 51 -33.78 0.97 -12.25
C VAL A 51 -34.21 1.00 -13.72
N ARG A 52 -35.53 1.04 -13.97
CA ARG A 52 -36.11 0.99 -15.31
C ARG A 52 -35.57 2.17 -16.13
N GLY A 53 -34.69 1.89 -17.08
CA GLY A 53 -34.04 2.87 -17.96
C GLY A 53 -32.51 2.93 -17.91
N VAL A 54 -31.84 2.26 -16.96
CA VAL A 54 -30.36 2.32 -16.84
C VAL A 54 -29.65 0.96 -16.74
N GLY A 55 -30.34 -0.15 -17.06
CA GLY A 55 -29.76 -1.50 -16.95
C GLY A 55 -29.46 -1.91 -15.51
N GLN A 56 -28.59 -2.91 -15.30
CA GLN A 56 -28.01 -3.19 -13.98
C GLN A 56 -27.09 -2.04 -13.60
N GLY A 57 -27.63 -0.99 -12.98
CA GLY A 57 -26.86 0.14 -12.47
C GLY A 57 -26.10 -0.26 -11.20
N VAL A 58 -24.90 0.28 -11.04
CA VAL A 58 -24.13 0.14 -9.78
C VAL A 58 -24.94 0.65 -8.61
N THR A 59 -25.03 -0.13 -7.54
CA THR A 59 -25.69 0.30 -6.31
C THR A 59 -24.82 1.32 -5.57
N PRO A 60 -25.38 2.35 -4.91
CA PRO A 60 -24.59 3.24 -4.06
C PRO A 60 -23.69 2.50 -3.05
N SER A 61 -24.12 1.34 -2.53
CA SER A 61 -23.25 0.47 -1.70
C SER A 61 -22.00 -0.04 -2.44
N GLN A 62 -22.12 -0.36 -3.73
CA GLN A 62 -20.97 -0.67 -4.58
C GLN A 62 -20.10 0.58 -4.77
N MET A 63 -20.68 1.74 -5.07
CA MET A 63 -19.89 2.95 -5.34
C MET A 63 -19.14 3.47 -4.10
N CYS A 64 -19.79 3.51 -2.94
CA CYS A 64 -19.20 3.97 -1.68
C CYS A 64 -18.15 3.01 -1.11
N GLY A 65 -18.12 1.73 -1.54
CA GLY A 65 -17.07 0.76 -1.21
C GLY A 65 -15.89 0.75 -2.19
N LEU A 66 -16.01 1.43 -3.34
CA LEU A 66 -15.02 1.39 -4.43
C LEU A 66 -13.90 2.42 -4.29
N SER A 67 -13.91 3.28 -3.27
CA SER A 67 -12.82 4.25 -3.04
C SER A 67 -11.45 3.58 -2.79
N SER A 68 -11.39 2.26 -2.63
CA SER A 68 -10.15 1.48 -2.49
C SER A 68 -9.87 0.53 -3.66
N ARG A 69 -10.74 0.44 -4.68
CA ARG A 69 -10.58 -0.50 -5.80
C ARG A 69 -10.44 0.22 -7.15
N HIS A 70 -9.67 1.30 -7.17
CA HIS A 70 -9.22 1.89 -8.43
C HIS A 70 -7.90 1.22 -8.86
N SER A 71 -7.97 0.45 -9.95
CA SER A 71 -6.83 -0.03 -10.78
C SER A 71 -5.66 -0.72 -10.06
N THR A 72 -5.92 -1.85 -9.40
CA THR A 72 -4.88 -2.65 -8.75
C THR A 72 -3.94 -3.35 -9.73
N SER A 73 -4.42 -3.82 -10.90
CA SER A 73 -3.63 -4.77 -11.71
C SER A 73 -2.29 -4.27 -12.26
N VAL A 74 -2.17 -3.01 -12.70
CA VAL A 74 -0.92 -2.50 -13.32
C VAL A 74 0.01 -1.88 -12.28
N ALA A 75 -0.55 -1.24 -11.25
CA ALA A 75 0.21 -0.71 -10.13
C ALA A 75 0.84 -1.85 -9.31
N ASP A 76 0.08 -2.90 -9.02
CA ASP A 76 0.56 -4.04 -8.24
C ASP A 76 1.70 -4.79 -8.97
N ALA A 77 1.61 -4.94 -10.29
CA ALA A 77 2.67 -5.56 -11.09
C ALA A 77 3.97 -4.75 -11.08
N LYS A 78 3.89 -3.41 -11.13
CA LYS A 78 5.06 -2.53 -11.01
C LYS A 78 5.67 -2.57 -9.61
N ILE A 79 4.83 -2.56 -8.57
CA ILE A 79 5.26 -2.65 -7.18
C ILE A 79 5.97 -3.98 -6.93
N ALA A 80 5.41 -5.09 -7.39
CA ALA A 80 6.02 -6.41 -7.25
C ALA A 80 7.39 -6.51 -7.96
N LYS A 81 7.50 -5.95 -9.16
CA LYS A 81 8.78 -5.90 -9.89
C LYS A 81 9.81 -5.06 -9.14
N MET A 82 9.44 -3.88 -8.66
CA MET A 82 10.32 -3.01 -7.88
C MET A 82 10.79 -3.70 -6.60
N GLN A 83 9.90 -4.43 -5.90
CA GLN A 83 10.27 -5.16 -4.71
C GLN A 83 11.30 -6.25 -5.00
N SER A 84 11.12 -7.00 -6.09
CA SER A 84 12.10 -8.02 -6.50
C SER A 84 13.48 -7.42 -6.85
N GLU A 85 13.52 -6.23 -7.45
CA GLU A 85 14.77 -5.53 -7.75
C GLU A 85 15.46 -5.06 -6.46
N ILE A 86 14.70 -4.58 -5.47
CA ILE A 86 15.22 -4.19 -4.16
C ILE A 86 15.85 -5.38 -3.43
N ASP A 87 15.19 -6.54 -3.42
CA ASP A 87 15.68 -7.74 -2.72
C ASP A 87 16.99 -8.25 -3.34
N VAL A 88 17.09 -8.22 -4.68
CA VAL A 88 18.32 -8.58 -5.41
C VAL A 88 19.46 -7.60 -5.09
N LEU A 89 19.19 -6.30 -5.15
CA LEU A 89 20.20 -5.28 -4.84
C LEU A 89 20.68 -5.37 -3.40
N THR A 90 19.77 -5.65 -2.46
CA THR A 90 20.11 -5.82 -1.04
C THR A 90 21.07 -7.00 -0.84
N THR A 91 20.84 -8.10 -1.55
CA THR A 91 21.72 -9.28 -1.51
C THR A 91 23.10 -8.97 -2.09
N GLN A 92 23.16 -8.28 -3.24
CA GLN A 92 24.43 -7.89 -3.87
C GLN A 92 25.25 -6.93 -3.01
N VAL A 93 24.61 -5.99 -2.31
CA VAL A 93 25.30 -5.09 -1.38
C VAL A 93 25.97 -5.87 -0.25
N ALA A 94 25.27 -6.85 0.33
CA ALA A 94 25.85 -7.70 1.38
C ALA A 94 27.07 -8.51 0.87
N GLU A 95 27.02 -9.02 -0.37
CA GLU A 95 28.14 -9.71 -0.99
C GLU A 95 29.34 -8.79 -1.23
N VAL A 96 29.10 -7.56 -1.71
CA VAL A 96 30.16 -6.55 -1.92
C VAL A 96 30.82 -6.17 -0.60
N GLU A 97 30.05 -6.02 0.49
CA GLU A 97 30.61 -5.77 1.82
C GLU A 97 31.49 -6.92 2.31
N ALA A 98 31.06 -8.16 2.11
CA ALA A 98 31.86 -9.34 2.44
C ALA A 98 33.16 -9.42 1.62
N LEU A 99 33.11 -9.08 0.32
CA LEU A 99 34.28 -9.02 -0.53
C LEU A 99 35.24 -7.90 -0.10
N LYS A 100 34.71 -6.74 0.29
CA LYS A 100 35.50 -5.61 0.79
C LYS A 100 36.29 -5.98 2.05
N ALA A 101 35.70 -6.77 2.95
CA ALA A 101 36.40 -7.28 4.13
C ALA A 101 37.58 -8.19 3.75
N LYS A 102 37.38 -9.12 2.81
CA LYS A 102 38.46 -10.01 2.33
C LYS A 102 39.60 -9.27 1.63
N VAL A 103 39.28 -8.21 0.88
CA VAL A 103 40.30 -7.36 0.26
C VAL A 103 41.17 -6.68 1.33
N ALA A 104 40.55 -6.17 2.41
CA ALA A 104 41.31 -5.55 3.50
C ALA A 104 42.24 -6.55 4.21
N GLU A 105 41.81 -7.81 4.40
CA GLU A 105 42.68 -8.88 4.94
C GLU A 105 43.85 -9.20 4.00
N PHE A 106 43.61 -9.22 2.69
CA PHE A 106 44.67 -9.45 1.70
C PHE A 106 45.71 -8.32 1.69
N ASP A 107 45.26 -7.06 1.81
CA ASP A 107 46.15 -5.91 1.91
C ASP A 107 47.04 -5.99 3.17
N GLN A 108 46.46 -6.36 4.32
CA GLN A 108 47.23 -6.61 5.55
C GLN A 108 48.26 -7.72 5.36
N MET A 109 47.89 -8.83 4.73
CA MET A 109 48.81 -9.93 4.46
C MET A 109 49.98 -9.50 3.57
N LYS A 110 49.72 -8.65 2.59
CA LYS A 110 50.75 -8.10 1.69
C LYS A 110 51.75 -7.22 2.45
N GLU A 111 51.29 -6.40 3.39
CA GLU A 111 52.17 -5.60 4.26
C GLU A 111 53.04 -6.48 5.16
N GLN A 112 52.44 -7.49 5.80
CA GLN A 112 53.17 -8.46 6.62
C GLN A 112 54.24 -9.20 5.81
N TYR A 113 53.92 -9.62 4.58
CA TYR A 113 54.87 -10.26 3.68
C TYR A 113 56.03 -9.31 3.29
N ALA A 114 55.71 -8.06 2.95
CA ALA A 114 56.72 -7.06 2.62
C ALA A 114 57.69 -6.81 3.79
N PHE A 115 57.16 -6.76 5.02
CA PHE A 115 57.96 -6.62 6.24
C PHE A 115 58.94 -7.79 6.44
N ILE A 116 58.46 -9.03 6.30
CA ILE A 116 59.29 -10.23 6.43
C ILE A 116 60.41 -10.24 5.36
N MET A 117 60.06 -9.92 4.11
CA MET A 117 61.02 -9.89 3.00
C MET A 117 62.12 -8.83 3.16
N ALA A 118 61.79 -7.67 3.74
CA ALA A 118 62.77 -6.64 4.05
C ALA A 118 63.78 -7.11 5.12
N ASN A 119 63.29 -7.80 6.16
CA ASN A 119 64.13 -8.28 7.25
C ASN A 119 65.07 -9.42 6.81
N ILE A 120 64.63 -10.31 5.91
CA ILE A 120 65.48 -11.38 5.35
C ILE A 120 66.64 -10.79 4.54
N LYS A 121 66.38 -9.80 3.67
CA LYS A 121 67.42 -9.14 2.86
C LYS A 121 68.44 -8.38 3.74
N GLY A 122 67.99 -7.75 4.82
CA GLY A 122 68.86 -7.01 5.75
C GLY A 122 69.82 -7.90 6.57
N ASN A 123 69.48 -9.19 6.78
CA ASN A 123 70.33 -10.12 7.53
C ASN A 123 71.44 -10.77 6.70
N HIS A 124 71.29 -10.90 5.37
CA HIS A 124 72.37 -11.40 4.50
C HIS A 124 73.53 -10.42 4.34
N VAL A 125 73.27 -9.10 4.35
CA VAL A 125 74.31 -8.08 4.17
C VAL A 125 75.22 -7.96 5.40
N ARG A 126 74.77 -8.34 6.60
CA ARG A 126 75.57 -8.28 7.84
C ARG A 126 76.41 -9.53 8.12
N GLN A 127 76.33 -10.56 7.26
CA GLN A 127 77.07 -11.82 7.41
C GLN A 127 78.10 -12.07 6.28
N SER A 128 78.57 -11.03 5.60
CA SER A 128 79.76 -11.15 4.73
C SER A 128 81.00 -10.69 5.52
N PRO A 129 82.07 -11.51 5.59
CA PRO A 129 83.29 -11.23 6.35
C PRO A 129 84.06 -10.00 5.85
#